data_AF-A0A1Q8AQN8-F1
#
_entry.id   AF-A0A1Q8AQN8-F1
#
_cell.length_a   1.000
_cell.length_b   1.000
_cell.length_c   1.000
_cell.angle_alpha   90.00
_cell.angle_beta   90.00
_cell.angle_gamma   90.00
#
_symmetry.space_group_name_H-M   'P 1'
#
loop_
_entity.id
_entity.type
_entity.pdbx_description
1 polymer ?
#
loop_
_entity_poly.entity_id
_entity_poly.type
_entity_poly.pdbx_seq_one_letter_code
_entity_poly.pdbx_strand_id
1 'polypeptide(L)' 'MFTSTPDTPPPQLLCPSCDRLLEYRQTVISGVKPIERWDYFECRTCGEFVYRDRTRKLRSTA' A
#
# COMPACT_ATOMS: atom_id res chain seq x y z
N MET A 1 9.89 8.01 7.40
CA MET A 1 10.07 8.76 6.13
C MET A 1 8.98 8.30 5.19
N PHE A 2 8.34 9.20 4.44
CA PHE A 2 7.38 8.83 3.41
C PHE A 2 7.88 9.33 2.05
N THR A 3 7.64 8.56 1.00
CA THR A 3 8.01 8.93 -0.36
C THR A 3 6.89 8.53 -1.31
N SER A 4 6.59 9.39 -2.29
CA SER A 4 5.73 9.06 -3.42
C SER A 4 6.48 8.30 -4.52
N THR A 5 7.80 8.17 -4.41
CA THR A 5 8.67 7.45 -5.36
C THR A 5 9.60 6.49 -4.60
N PRO A 6 9.11 5.31 -4.22
CA PRO A 6 9.96 4.29 -3.61
C PRO A 6 10.93 3.70 -4.65
N ASP A 7 12.17 3.37 -4.24
CA ASP A 7 13.17 2.72 -5.12
C ASP A 7 12.68 1.38 -5.69
N THR A 8 11.85 0.67 -4.92
CA THR A 8 11.11 -0.49 -5.43
C THR A 8 9.73 -0.04 -5.88
N PRO A 9 9.32 -0.34 -7.13
CA PRO A 9 7.99 0.03 -7.58
C PRO A 9 6.91 -0.68 -6.72
N PRO A 10 5.82 0.03 -6.37
CA PRO A 10 4.71 -0.58 -5.66
C PRO A 10 4.05 -1.65 -6.52
N PRO A 11 3.56 -2.75 -5.93
CA PRO A 11 2.86 -3.79 -6.68
C PRO A 11 1.54 -3.27 -7.25
N GLN A 12 1.15 -3.77 -8.43
CA GLN A 12 -0.20 -3.57 -8.95
C GLN A 12 -1.16 -4.50 -8.20
N LEU A 13 -2.07 -3.92 -7.42
CA LEU A 13 -3.00 -4.65 -6.58
C LEU A 13 -4.44 -4.40 -7.03
N LEU A 14 -5.30 -5.40 -6.87
CA LEU A 14 -6.73 -5.30 -7.09
C LEU A 14 -7.44 -5.07 -5.75
N CYS A 15 -8.51 -4.29 -5.79
CA CYS A 15 -9.38 -4.08 -4.65
C CYS A 15 -10.14 -5.39 -4.36
N PRO A 16 -10.03 -5.96 -3.14
CA PRO A 16 -10.67 -7.24 -2.81
C PRO A 16 -12.21 -7.17 -2.77
N SER A 17 -12.80 -5.98 -2.85
CA SER A 17 -14.24 -5.78 -2.79
C SER A 17 -14.90 -5.58 -4.15
N CYS A 18 -14.17 -5.09 -5.16
CA CYS A 18 -14.74 -4.76 -6.47
C CYS A 18 -13.84 -5.13 -7.66
N ASP A 19 -12.72 -5.79 -7.42
CA ASP A 19 -11.73 -6.27 -8.40
C ASP A 19 -11.15 -5.18 -9.33
N ARG A 20 -11.28 -3.90 -8.97
CA ARG A 20 -10.66 -2.78 -9.70
C ARG A 20 -9.22 -2.58 -9.27
N LEU A 21 -8.38 -2.09 -10.20
CA LEU A 21 -7.02 -1.68 -9.89
C LEU A 21 -7.01 -0.59 -8.80
N LEU A 22 -6.14 -0.80 -7.82
CA LEU A 22 -5.87 0.17 -6.77
C LEU A 22 -4.88 1.22 -7.27
N GLU A 23 -5.18 2.49 -7.00
CA GLU A 23 -4.28 3.60 -7.28
C GLU A 23 -3.25 3.72 -6.17
N TYR A 24 -1.97 3.63 -6.50
CA TYR A 24 -0.91 3.89 -5.55
C TYR A 24 -0.92 5.37 -5.11
N ARG A 25 -0.75 5.61 -3.81
CA ARG A 25 -0.70 6.96 -3.23
C ARG A 25 0.66 7.30 -2.68
N GLN A 26 1.17 6.49 -1.76
CA GLN A 26 2.43 6.78 -1.07
C GLN A 26 3.00 5.53 -0.41
N THR A 27 4.31 5.58 -0.14
CA THR A 27 5.01 4.58 0.65
C THR A 27 5.48 5.21 1.95
N VAL A 28 5.20 4.54 3.06
CA VAL A 28 5.73 4.88 4.38
C VAL A 28 6.74 3.81 4.79
N ILE A 29 7.97 4.26 5.04
CA ILE A 29 9.04 3.44 5.60
C ILE A 29 9.22 3.87 7.06
N SER A 30 8.94 2.94 7.97
CA SER A 30 8.97 3.18 9.43
C SER A 30 9.50 1.97 10.18
N GLY A 31 10.05 2.20 11.38
CA GLY A 31 10.62 1.18 12.25
C GLY A 31 12.13 1.32 12.47
N VAL A 32 12.60 0.74 13.56
CA VAL A 32 14.00 0.86 14.01
C VAL A 32 14.84 -0.36 13.58
N LYS A 33 14.22 -1.56 13.55
CA LYS A 33 14.67 -2.79 12.87
C LYS A 33 13.70 -3.96 13.18
N PRO A 34 13.30 -4.79 12.20
CA PRO A 34 13.47 -4.55 10.77
C PRO A 34 12.68 -3.29 10.37
N ILE A 35 13.23 -2.56 9.39
CA ILE A 35 12.52 -1.45 8.76
C ILE A 35 11.31 -2.05 8.03
N GLU A 36 10.14 -1.47 8.24
CA GLU A 36 8.89 -1.93 7.66
C GLU A 36 8.44 -0.95 6.57
N ARG A 37 8.05 -1.50 5.41
CA ARG A 37 7.47 -0.76 4.29
C ARG A 37 5.95 -0.98 4.23
N TRP A 38 5.23 0.12 4.18
CA TRP A 38 3.78 0.17 4.01
C TRP A 38 3.47 0.98 2.76
N ASP A 39 2.82 0.37 1.79
CA ASP A 39 2.40 1.02 0.57
C ASP A 39 0.89 1.31 0.66
N TYR A 40 0.51 2.57 0.56
CA TYR A 40 -0.86 3.03 0.64
C TYR A 40 -1.45 3.15 -0.75
N PHE A 41 -2.68 2.70 -0.85
CA PHE A 41 -3.44 2.61 -2.07
C PHE A 41 -4.85 3.15 -1.87
N GLU A 42 -5.49 3.58 -2.95
CA GLU A 42 -6.87 4.02 -2.94
C GLU A 42 -7.67 3.33 -4.04
N CYS A 43 -8.85 2.85 -3.67
CA CYS A 43 -9.89 2.46 -4.60
C CYS A 43 -10.89 3.61 -4.72
N ARG A 44 -11.16 4.07 -5.95
CA ARG A 44 -12.15 5.15 -6.21
C ARG A 44 -13.56 4.87 -5.71
N THR A 45 -13.89 3.61 -5.41
CA THR A 45 -15.22 3.20 -4.95
C THR A 45 -15.23 2.65 -3.52
N CYS A 46 -14.20 1.91 -3.12
CA CYS A 46 -14.20 1.18 -1.85
C CYS A 46 -13.38 1.88 -0.75
N GLY A 47 -12.63 2.92 -1.10
CA GLY A 47 -11.80 3.68 -0.15
C GLY A 47 -10.36 3.21 -0.10
N GLU A 48 -9.71 3.47 1.02
CA GLU A 48 -8.26 3.35 1.19
C GLU A 48 -7.83 1.95 1.67
N PHE A 49 -6.65 1.56 1.21
CA PHE A 49 -6.02 0.29 1.53
C PHE A 49 -4.54 0.48 1.86
N VAL A 50 -4.02 -0.38 2.73
CA VAL A 50 -2.60 -0.43 3.06
C VAL A 50 -2.06 -1.84 2.79
N TYR A 51 -0.97 -1.88 2.04
CA TYR A 51 -0.21 -3.08 1.76
C TYR A 51 1.04 -3.10 2.62
N ARG A 52 1.22 -4.20 3.34
CA ARG A 52 2.42 -4.46 4.12
C ARG A 52 3.37 -5.32 3.32
N ASP A 53 4.51 -4.77 2.91
CA ASP A 53 5.47 -5.44 2.03
C ASP A 53 5.99 -6.75 2.62
N ARG A 54 6.41 -6.72 3.88
CA ARG A 54 7.02 -7.87 4.57
C ARG A 54 6.12 -9.10 4.59
N THR A 55 4.83 -8.90 4.80
CA THR A 55 3.86 -10.01 4.89
C THR A 55 3.05 -10.19 3.62
N ARG A 56 3.22 -9.31 2.64
CA ARG A 56 2.41 -9.21 1.41
C ARG A 56 0.91 -9.19 1.68
N LYS A 57 0.49 -8.50 2.74
CA LYS A 57 -0.92 -8.43 3.16
C LYS A 57 -1.50 -7.07 2.83
N LEU A 58 -2.60 -7.06 2.11
CA LEU A 58 -3.44 -5.89 1.86
C LEU A 58 -4.54 -5.82 2.92
N ARG A 59 -4.82 -4.64 3.45
CA ARG A 59 -5.88 -4.36 4.43
C ARG A 59 -6.61 -3.08 4.08
N SER A 60 -7.90 -2.98 4.38
CA SER A 60 -8.60 -1.69 4.38
C SER A 60 -8.08 -0.82 5.53
N THR A 61 -8.08 0.49 5.34
CA THR A 61 -7.80 1.46 6.42
C THR A 61 -9.05 2.09 7.01
N ALA A 62 -10.22 1.85 6.39
CA ALA A 62 -11.54 2.13 6.94
C ALA A 62 -11.97 1.09 7.98
#